data_AF-A0A5B2XHU3-F1
#
_entry.id   AF-A0A5B2XHU3-F1
#
_cell.length_a   1.000
_cell.length_b   1.000
_cell.length_c   1.000
_cell.angle_alpha   90.00
_cell.angle_beta   90.00
_cell.angle_gamma   90.00
#
_symmetry.space_group_name_H-M   'P 1'
#
loop_
_entity.id
_entity.type
_entity.pdbx_description
1 polymer ?
#
loop_
_entity_poly.entity_id
_entity_poly.type
_entity_poly.pdbx_seq_one_letter_code
_entity_poly.pdbx_strand_id
1 'polypeptide(L)' 'MAEGLRNQQIAATLFISVETVRTHAKAMMRKLGAQGRTDAVARGFRLRILSPENFPAPAVLPATRRARQGLADQR' A
#
# COMPACT_ATOMS: atom_id res chain seq x y z
N MET A 1 -0.91 0.39 3.70
CA MET A 1 -1.77 -0.28 2.68
C MET A 1 -2.54 0.72 1.85
N ALA A 2 -3.26 1.66 2.48
CA ALA A 2 -3.82 2.83 1.80
C ALA A 2 -2.74 3.85 1.39
N GLU A 3 -1.71 4.07 2.23
CA GLU A 3 -0.60 5.00 1.96
C GLU A 3 0.53 4.42 1.08
N GLY A 4 0.34 3.25 0.46
CA GLY A 4 1.39 2.64 -0.39
C GLY A 4 2.60 2.02 0.33
N LEU A 5 2.73 2.13 1.66
CA LEU A 5 3.87 1.58 2.43
C LEU A 5 4.09 0.08 2.28
N ARG A 6 5.32 -0.39 2.07
CA ARG A 6 5.65 -1.83 2.03
C ARG A 6 5.44 -2.48 3.39
N ASN A 7 5.17 -3.79 3.43
CA ASN A 7 4.94 -4.51 4.69
C ASN A 7 6.13 -4.41 5.67
N GLN A 8 7.35 -4.30 5.15
CA GLN A 8 8.56 -4.04 5.95
C GLN A 8 8.52 -2.67 6.64
N GLN A 9 8.03 -1.63 5.95
CA GLN A 9 7.91 -0.29 6.51
C GLN A 9 6.82 -0.26 7.59
N ILE A 10 5.68 -0.91 7.34
CA ILE A 10 4.58 -1.04 8.32
C ILE A 10 5.08 -1.78 9.58
N ALA A 11 5.82 -2.87 9.39
CA ALA A 11 6.43 -3.64 10.48
C ALA A 11 7.38 -2.79 11.33
N ALA A 12 8.23 -1.99 10.68
CA ALA A 12 9.15 -1.09 11.36
C ALA A 12 8.41 0.01 12.16
N THR A 13 7.38 0.63 11.58
CA THR A 13 6.60 1.68 12.25
C THR A 13 5.83 1.15 13.46
N LEU A 14 5.33 -0.08 13.38
CA LEU A 14 4.51 -0.71 14.42
C LEU A 14 5.32 -1.59 15.39
N PHE A 15 6.65 -1.70 15.21
CA PHE A 15 7.54 -2.56 16.00
C PHE A 15 7.08 -4.03 16.07
N ILE A 16 6.50 -4.55 14.97
CA ILE A 16 6.03 -5.95 14.86
C ILE A 16 6.74 -6.66 13.71
N SER A 17 6.64 -8.00 13.67
CA SER A 17 7.24 -8.78 12.58
C SER A 17 6.53 -8.54 11.23
N VAL A 18 7.29 -8.66 10.14
CA VAL A 18 6.73 -8.59 8.77
C VAL A 18 5.70 -9.68 8.52
N GLU A 19 5.86 -10.86 9.12
CA GLU A 19 4.91 -11.97 9.00
C GLU A 19 3.60 -11.68 9.74
N THR A 20 3.68 -11.00 10.88
CA THR A 20 2.50 -10.48 11.60
C THR A 20 1.73 -9.51 10.71
N VAL A 21 2.41 -8.56 10.07
CA VAL A 21 1.78 -7.64 9.09
C VAL A 21 1.13 -8.42 7.94
N ARG A 22 1.81 -9.44 7.38
CA ARG A 22 1.26 -10.26 6.30
C ARG A 22 0.00 -11.01 6.73
N THR A 23 -0.01 -11.52 7.95
CA THR A 23 -1.13 -12.25 8.53
C THR A 23 -2.34 -11.34 8.71
N HIS A 24 -2.14 -10.14 9.27
CA HIS A 24 -3.20 -9.13 9.39
C HIS A 24 -3.71 -8.69 8.01
N ALA A 25 -2.82 -8.48 7.04
CA ALA A 25 -3.16 -8.16 5.66
C ALA A 25 -4.06 -9.22 5.00
N LYS A 26 -3.74 -10.50 5.17
CA LYS A 26 -4.59 -11.60 4.67
C LYS A 26 -5.96 -11.62 5.36
N ALA A 27 -5.98 -11.44 6.68
CA ALA A 27 -7.22 -11.42 7.45
C ALA A 27 -8.13 -10.25 7.03
N MET A 28 -7.59 -9.04 6.84
CA MET A 28 -8.37 -7.90 6.36
C MET A 28 -8.92 -8.13 4.94
N MET A 29 -8.11 -8.68 4.02
CA MET A 29 -8.59 -8.97 2.66
C MET A 29 -9.73 -9.99 2.68
N ARG A 30 -9.61 -11.03 3.51
CA ARG A 30 -10.68 -12.02 3.70
C ARG A 30 -11.96 -11.38 4.25
N LYS A 31 -11.85 -10.52 5.26
CA LYS A 31 -13.00 -9.82 5.86
C LYS A 31 -13.66 -8.83 4.90
N LEU A 32 -12.88 -8.21 4.02
CA LEU A 32 -13.37 -7.26 3.01
C LEU A 32 -13.86 -7.96 1.73
N GLY A 33 -13.64 -9.28 1.58
CA GLY A 33 -13.88 -10.00 0.33
C GLY A 33 -13.01 -9.49 -0.83
N ALA A 34 -11.82 -9.00 -0.52
CA ALA A 34 -10.92 -8.38 -1.48
C ALA A 34 -9.97 -9.42 -2.12
N GLN A 35 -9.77 -9.33 -3.44
CA GLN A 35 -8.86 -10.22 -4.17
C GLN A 35 -7.39 -9.79 -4.11
N GLY A 36 -7.13 -8.58 -3.62
CA GLY A 36 -5.78 -8.04 -3.50
C GLY A 36 -5.74 -6.74 -2.72
N ARG A 37 -4.53 -6.22 -2.55
CA ARG A 37 -4.27 -5.03 -1.72
C ARG A 37 -5.01 -3.77 -2.21
N THR A 38 -4.97 -3.51 -3.52
CA THR A 38 -5.64 -2.36 -4.12
C THR A 38 -7.16 -2.47 -4.02
N ASP A 39 -7.70 -3.67 -4.28
CA ASP A 39 -9.13 -3.96 -4.13
C ASP A 39 -9.58 -3.82 -2.66
N ALA A 40 -8.75 -4.22 -1.71
CA ALA A 40 -9.03 -4.04 -0.28
C ALA A 40 -9.14 -2.57 0.12
N VAL A 41 -8.26 -1.72 -0.41
CA VAL A 41 -8.31 -0.27 -0.18
C VAL A 41 -9.56 0.33 -0.82
N ALA A 42 -9.85 -0.01 -2.08
CA ALA A 42 -11.04 0.46 -2.78
C ALA A 42 -12.33 0.05 -2.06
N ARG A 43 -12.42 -1.19 -1.59
CA ARG A 43 -13.54 -1.69 -0.78
C ARG A 43 -13.61 -0.99 0.57
N GLY A 44 -12.48 -0.74 1.22
CA GLY A 44 -12.42 0.00 2.49
C GLY A 44 -13.02 1.41 2.39
N PHE A 45 -12.75 2.12 1.29
CA PHE A 45 -13.38 3.41 1.01
C PHE A 45 -14.87 3.27 0.68
N ARG A 46 -15.27 2.29 -0.15
CA ARG A 46 -16.70 2.05 -0.47
C ARG A 46 -17.53 1.71 0.77
N LEU A 47 -16.96 0.95 1.71
CA LEU A 47 -17.59 0.55 2.96
C LEU A 47 -17.51 1.63 4.05
N ARG A 48 -16.90 2.80 3.77
CA ARG A 48 -16.65 3.88 4.73
C ARG A 48 -15.88 3.46 5.99
N ILE A 49 -15.08 2.39 5.88
CA ILE A 49 -14.14 1.96 6.93
C ILE A 49 -12.87 2.82 6.87
N LEU A 50 -12.49 3.22 5.65
CA LEU A 50 -11.40 4.16 5.41
C LEU A 50 -12.00 5.51 5.03
N SER A 51 -11.58 6.54 5.74
CA SER A 51 -11.98 7.92 5.46
C SER A 51 -10.83 8.67 4.78
N PRO A 52 -11.08 9.41 3.69
CA PRO A 52 -10.03 10.09 2.92
C PRO A 52 -9.29 11.16 3.72
N GLU A 53 -9.89 11.74 4.76
CA GLU A 53 -9.24 12.70 5.65
C GLU A 53 -8.11 12.09 6.48
N ASN A 54 -8.17 10.78 6.74
CA ASN A 54 -7.11 10.04 7.45
C ASN A 54 -5.97 9.60 6.53
N PHE A 55 -6.15 9.78 5.22
CA PHE A 55 -5.17 9.46 4.19
C PHE A 55 -5.08 10.65 3.25
N PRO A 56 -4.42 11.76 3.68
CA PRO A 56 -4.22 12.89 2.78
C PRO A 56 -3.67 12.33 1.48
N ALA A 57 -4.37 12.63 0.37
CA ALA A 57 -3.99 12.16 -0.95
C ALA A 57 -2.48 12.39 -1.06
N PRO A 58 -1.68 11.37 -1.47
CA PRO A 58 -0.25 11.57 -1.61
C PRO A 58 -0.12 12.79 -2.50
N ALA A 59 0.40 13.90 -1.94
CA ALA A 59 0.49 15.18 -2.62
C ALA A 59 0.92 14.85 -4.04
N VAL A 60 0.04 15.09 -5.01
CA VAL A 60 0.19 14.57 -6.37
C VAL A 60 1.53 15.11 -6.85
N LEU A 61 2.56 14.27 -6.73
CA LEU A 61 3.85 14.56 -7.33
C LEU A 61 3.50 14.58 -8.81
N PRO A 62 3.64 15.73 -9.51
CA PRO A 62 3.39 15.78 -10.93
C PRO A 62 4.20 14.64 -11.53
N ALA A 63 3.53 13.77 -12.28
CA ALA A 63 4.12 12.58 -12.86
C ALA A 63 5.29 12.98 -13.76
N THR A 64 6.47 13.14 -13.16
CA THR A 64 7.74 13.15 -13.88
C THR A 64 7.94 11.72 -14.32
N ARG A 65 7.41 11.46 -15.52
CA ARG A 65 7.89 10.52 -16.51
C ARG A 65 9.22 9.90 -16.07
N ARG A 66 9.18 8.72 -15.43
CA ARG A 66 10.35 7.85 -15.35
C ARG A 66 10.61 7.33 -16.75
N ALA A 67 11.34 8.13 -17.51
CA ALA A 67 12.07 7.68 -18.66
C ALA A 67 12.96 6.51 -18.23
N ARG A 68 12.78 5.37 -18.91
CA ARG A 68 13.86 4.56 -19.47
C ARG A 68 15.10 4.45 -18.57
N GLN A 69 15.11 3.48 -17.67
CA GLN A 69 16.37 2.95 -17.16
C GLN A 69 16.57 1.55 -17.74
N GLY A 70 17.03 1.59 -18.99
CA GLY A 70 17.62 0.50 -19.72
C GLY A 70 18.45 1.15 -20.80
N LEU A 71 19.69 1.57 -20.47
CA LEU A 71 20.82 1.58 -21.39
C LEU A 71 22.12 1.92 -20.64
N ALA A 72 23.08 1.02 -20.85
CA ALA A 72 24.52 1.22 -20.84
C ALA A 72 25.27 1.37 -19.51
N ASP A 73 26.24 0.46 -19.42
CA ASP A 73 27.62 0.69 -18.98
C ASP A 73 27.91 0.43 -17.50
N GLN A 74 28.22 -0.83 -17.18
CA GLN A 74 29.37 -1.14 -16.33
C GLN A 74 30.08 -2.37 -16.89
N ARG A 75 31.38 -2.19 -17.11
CA ARG A 75 32.36 -3.10 -17.71
C ARG A 75 32.63 -4.35 -16.86
#